data_AF-A0A3A0E949-F1
#
_entry.id   AF-A0A3A0E949-F1
#
_cell.length_a   1.000
_cell.length_b   1.000
_cell.length_c   1.000
_cell.angle_alpha   90.00
_cell.angle_beta   90.00
_cell.angle_gamma   90.00
#
_symmetry.space_group_name_H-M   'P 1'
#
loop_
_entity.id
_entity.type
_entity.pdbx_description
1 polymer ?
#
loop_
_entity_poly.entity_id
_entity_poly.type
_entity_poly.pdbx_seq_one_letter_code
_entity_poly.pdbx_strand_id
1 'polypeptide(L)'
;MSAARKFAIGAAFVASGLAALAAHGQDDLFDFIPDGGRTLLGDLFAAGTMAPDEVLGSSRSREEWLATIQGLDTGLDPVQQDTLAAYLAATMPAAERGGQTMDTGGHALPRDGRDLTLEYCQSCHIITVVVTQDRSREAWLGTMNKPSHVEIKTTQDERAALADYLVLNGGISIEDVPIDLRAGGATY
;
A
#
# COMPACT_ATOMS: atom_id res chain seq x y z
N MET A 1 -67.80 30.11 -1.36
CA MET A 1 -67.79 28.81 -0.64
C MET A 1 -66.58 28.01 -1.14
N SER A 2 -65.68 27.66 -0.21
CA SER A 2 -64.65 26.59 -0.19
C SER A 2 -63.97 26.17 -1.53
N ALA A 3 -62.72 26.55 -1.81
CA ALA A 3 -61.43 25.98 -1.33
C ALA A 3 -61.11 24.56 -1.83
N ALA A 4 -60.07 24.45 -2.68
CA ALA A 4 -59.26 23.25 -2.82
C ALA A 4 -57.85 23.62 -3.35
N ARG A 5 -56.92 23.91 -2.42
CA ARG A 5 -55.47 23.87 -2.68
C ARG A 5 -55.06 22.40 -2.76
N LYS A 6 -54.41 22.00 -3.85
CA LYS A 6 -53.67 20.73 -3.90
C LYS A 6 -52.18 21.07 -3.97
N PHE A 7 -51.48 20.72 -2.89
CA PHE A 7 -50.03 20.76 -2.76
C PHE A 7 -49.40 19.72 -3.68
N ALA A 8 -48.46 20.13 -4.54
CA ALA A 8 -47.51 19.22 -5.16
C ALA A 8 -46.18 19.41 -4.40
N ILE A 9 -45.92 18.51 -3.45
CA ILE A 9 -44.63 18.42 -2.75
C ILE A 9 -43.70 17.62 -3.67
N GLY A 10 -42.51 18.18 -3.90
CA GLY A 10 -41.50 17.64 -4.79
C GLY A 10 -40.85 16.36 -4.28
N ALA A 11 -40.40 15.53 -5.21
CA ALA A 11 -39.46 14.45 -4.96
C ALA A 11 -38.06 14.92 -5.38
N ALA A 12 -37.26 15.37 -4.40
CA ALA A 12 -35.82 15.49 -4.58
C ALA A 12 -35.20 14.11 -4.31
N PHE A 13 -34.69 13.46 -5.35
CA PHE A 13 -33.87 12.25 -5.20
C PHE A 13 -32.50 12.65 -4.68
N VAL A 14 -32.26 12.42 -3.39
CA VAL A 14 -30.90 12.42 -2.81
C VAL A 14 -30.32 11.04 -3.07
N ALA A 15 -29.57 10.91 -4.17
CA ALA A 15 -28.73 9.75 -4.43
C ALA A 15 -27.28 10.14 -4.17
N SER A 16 -26.85 10.05 -2.91
CA SER A 16 -25.43 10.18 -2.53
C SER A 16 -25.23 9.43 -1.21
N GLY A 17 -24.66 8.23 -1.27
CA GLY A 17 -24.36 7.48 -0.05
C GLY A 17 -23.71 6.11 -0.21
N LEU A 18 -23.67 5.49 -1.41
CA LEU A 18 -23.19 4.11 -1.55
C LEU A 18 -21.74 3.94 -2.02
N ALA A 19 -20.95 5.01 -2.20
CA ALA A 19 -19.57 4.88 -2.68
C ALA A 19 -18.52 4.64 -1.57
N ALA A 20 -18.80 5.01 -0.30
CA ALA A 20 -17.78 4.98 0.76
C ALA A 20 -17.59 3.60 1.44
N LEU A 21 -18.55 2.70 1.31
CA LEU A 21 -18.51 1.37 1.93
C LEU A 21 -17.67 0.34 1.16
N ALA A 22 -17.35 0.59 -0.11
CA ALA A 22 -16.60 -0.36 -0.94
C ALA A 22 -15.08 -0.29 -0.69
N ALA A 23 -14.55 0.87 -0.29
CA ALA A 23 -13.10 1.04 -0.08
C ALA A 23 -12.60 0.33 1.20
N HIS A 24 -13.37 0.38 2.29
CA HIS A 24 -12.97 -0.21 3.57
C HIS A 24 -12.99 -1.75 3.60
N GLY A 25 -13.77 -2.39 2.73
CA GLY A 25 -13.90 -3.85 2.69
C GLY A 25 -12.80 -4.55 1.87
N GLN A 26 -12.02 -3.81 1.09
CA GLN A 26 -10.91 -4.36 0.31
C GLN A 26 -9.61 -4.41 1.09
N ASP A 27 -9.40 -3.47 2.03
CA ASP A 27 -8.25 -3.48 2.94
C ASP A 27 -8.32 -4.70 3.88
N ASP A 28 -9.47 -4.94 4.51
CA ASP A 28 -9.73 -6.12 5.38
C ASP A 28 -9.40 -7.47 4.70
N LEU A 29 -9.61 -7.56 3.38
CA LEU A 29 -9.30 -8.79 2.62
C LEU A 29 -7.80 -9.10 2.55
N PHE A 30 -6.94 -8.08 2.61
CA PHE A 30 -5.50 -8.19 2.41
C PHE A 30 -4.68 -7.80 3.65
N ASP A 31 -5.31 -7.72 4.83
CA ASP A 31 -4.64 -7.38 6.09
C ASP A 31 -3.59 -8.41 6.53
N PHE A 32 -3.63 -9.64 5.98
CA PHE A 32 -2.57 -10.63 6.18
C PHE A 32 -1.28 -10.30 5.41
N ILE A 33 -1.33 -9.36 4.45
CA ILE A 33 -0.17 -8.89 3.70
C ILE A 33 0.40 -7.66 4.44
N PRO A 34 1.65 -7.74 4.97
CA PRO A 34 2.21 -6.70 5.83
C PRO A 34 2.12 -5.31 5.22
N ASP A 35 1.89 -4.30 6.05
CA ASP A 35 1.83 -2.91 5.59
C ASP A 35 3.11 -2.47 4.88
N GLY A 36 2.91 -1.66 3.84
CA GLY A 36 4.01 -1.03 3.14
C GLY A 36 4.42 0.29 3.80
N GLY A 37 5.56 0.83 3.40
CA GLY A 37 6.12 2.04 4.01
C GLY A 37 5.23 3.27 3.88
N ARG A 38 4.36 3.37 2.87
CA ARG A 38 3.39 4.47 2.74
C ARG A 38 2.38 4.43 3.87
N THR A 39 1.77 3.26 4.12
CA THR A 39 0.81 3.08 5.22
C THR A 39 1.47 3.34 6.56
N LEU A 40 2.63 2.72 6.80
CA LEU A 40 3.40 2.90 8.04
C LEU A 40 3.74 4.38 8.30
N LEU A 41 4.16 5.12 7.25
CA LEU A 41 4.45 6.56 7.38
C LEU A 41 3.18 7.37 7.71
N GLY A 42 2.08 7.04 7.05
CA GLY A 42 0.77 7.66 7.31
C GLY A 42 0.35 7.54 8.77
N ASP A 43 0.51 6.35 9.35
CA ASP A 43 0.18 6.09 10.74
C ASP A 43 1.08 6.86 11.71
N LEU A 44 2.38 6.95 11.41
CA LEU A 44 3.31 7.76 12.22
C LEU A 44 3.05 9.26 12.12
N PHE A 45 2.57 9.76 10.99
CA PHE A 45 2.10 11.14 10.86
C PHE A 45 0.82 11.38 11.67
N ALA A 46 -0.15 10.47 11.58
CA ALA A 46 -1.39 10.55 12.35
C ALA A 46 -1.14 10.49 13.86
N ALA A 47 -0.17 9.70 14.31
CA ALA A 47 0.26 9.61 15.70
C ALA A 47 1.11 10.81 16.17
N GLY A 48 1.58 11.66 15.24
CA GLY A 48 2.50 12.76 15.54
C GLY A 48 3.92 12.31 15.92
N THR A 49 4.26 11.04 15.66
CA THR A 49 5.60 10.47 15.94
C THR A 49 6.65 10.98 14.95
N MET A 50 6.24 11.29 13.73
CA MET A 50 7.09 11.95 12.72
C MET A 50 6.43 13.22 12.19
N ALA A 51 7.22 14.26 11.96
CA ALA A 51 6.74 15.52 11.41
C ALA A 51 6.72 15.46 9.86
N PRO A 52 5.56 15.66 9.20
CA PRO A 52 5.45 15.56 7.75
C PRO A 52 6.43 16.47 7.00
N ASP A 53 6.54 17.73 7.40
CA ASP A 53 7.41 18.71 6.73
C ASP A 53 8.90 18.31 6.80
N GLU A 54 9.33 17.69 7.91
CA GLU A 54 10.70 17.22 8.05
C GLU A 54 10.96 16.02 7.12
N VAL A 55 10.05 15.06 7.11
CA VAL A 55 10.23 13.82 6.36
C VAL A 55 10.14 14.07 4.86
N LEU A 56 9.08 14.76 4.40
CA LEU A 56 8.79 14.94 2.98
C LEU A 56 9.86 15.78 2.25
N GLY A 57 10.59 16.62 2.98
CA GLY A 57 11.68 17.45 2.47
C GLY A 57 13.08 16.85 2.65
N SER A 58 13.22 15.69 3.29
CA SER A 58 14.54 15.12 3.64
C SER A 58 15.03 14.10 2.62
N SER A 59 16.30 14.18 2.23
CA SER A 59 17.00 13.10 1.52
C SER A 59 17.98 12.43 2.48
N ARG A 60 17.81 11.13 2.75
CA ARG A 60 18.69 10.33 3.60
C ARG A 60 18.84 8.92 3.02
N SER A 61 19.93 8.23 3.35
CA SER A 61 20.09 6.81 3.02
C SER A 61 19.11 5.93 3.81
N ARG A 62 18.95 4.66 3.41
CA ARG A 62 18.13 3.69 4.16
C ARG A 62 18.67 3.50 5.57
N GLU A 63 19.99 3.43 5.73
CA GLU A 63 20.64 3.25 7.03
C GLU A 63 20.41 4.47 7.94
N GLU A 64 20.47 5.68 7.39
CA GLU A 64 20.19 6.92 8.12
C GLU A 64 18.71 7.01 8.52
N TRP A 65 17.79 6.62 7.64
CA TRP A 65 16.37 6.52 7.97
C TRP A 65 16.09 5.47 9.04
N LEU A 66 16.67 4.28 8.90
CA LEU A 66 16.52 3.21 9.88
C LEU A 66 17.03 3.64 11.26
N ALA A 67 18.20 4.28 11.33
CA ALA A 67 18.72 4.82 12.58
C ALA A 67 17.80 5.90 13.18
N THR A 68 17.19 6.74 12.35
CA THR A 68 16.20 7.73 12.78
C THR A 68 14.98 7.03 13.39
N ILE A 69 14.40 6.05 12.68
CA ILE A 69 13.20 5.31 13.10
C ILE A 69 13.47 4.54 14.41
N GLN A 70 14.63 3.91 14.54
CA GLN A 70 15.03 3.18 15.76
C GLN A 70 15.25 4.09 16.98
N GLY A 71 15.48 5.39 16.75
CA GLY A 71 15.58 6.40 17.80
C GLY A 71 14.22 6.93 18.28
N LEU A 72 13.13 6.57 17.61
CA LEU A 72 11.77 7.01 17.91
C LEU A 72 10.97 5.89 18.61
N ASP A 73 10.04 6.26 19.48
CA ASP A 73 9.07 5.34 20.07
C ASP A 73 7.90 5.10 19.09
N THR A 74 8.16 4.30 18.06
CA THR A 74 7.21 4.07 16.94
C THR A 74 6.26 2.90 17.17
N GLY A 75 6.61 1.96 18.05
CA GLY A 75 5.91 0.68 18.19
C GLY A 75 6.07 -0.28 17.00
N LEU A 76 6.83 0.09 15.97
CA LEU A 76 7.09 -0.75 14.79
C LEU A 76 8.08 -1.88 15.12
N ASP A 77 7.81 -3.08 14.61
CA ASP A 77 8.76 -4.19 14.68
C ASP A 77 9.96 -3.99 13.72
N PRO A 78 11.04 -4.81 13.82
CA PRO A 78 12.22 -4.64 12.97
C PRO A 78 11.96 -4.71 11.46
N VAL A 79 11.02 -5.53 10.99
CA VAL A 79 10.68 -5.66 9.56
C VAL A 79 9.89 -4.44 9.09
N GLN A 80 8.97 -3.94 9.90
CA GLN A 80 8.23 -2.71 9.62
C GLN A 80 9.17 -1.49 9.59
N GLN A 81 10.10 -1.39 10.55
CA GLN A 81 11.12 -0.33 10.56
C GLN A 81 11.96 -0.34 9.29
N ASP A 82 12.39 -1.52 8.84
CA ASP A 82 13.21 -1.67 7.64
C ASP A 82 12.41 -1.41 6.35
N THR A 83 11.14 -1.81 6.32
CA THR A 83 10.20 -1.52 5.24
C THR A 83 9.97 -0.01 5.11
N LEU A 84 9.74 0.68 6.22
CA LEU A 84 9.59 2.13 6.25
C LEU A 84 10.89 2.84 5.83
N ALA A 85 12.05 2.39 6.33
CA ALA A 85 13.34 2.97 5.97
C ALA A 85 13.64 2.83 4.47
N ALA A 86 13.38 1.66 3.89
CA ALA A 86 13.55 1.41 2.46
C ALA A 86 12.63 2.30 1.62
N TYR A 87 11.36 2.42 2.02
CA TYR A 87 10.40 3.32 1.39
C TYR A 87 10.87 4.78 1.42
N LEU A 88 11.26 5.30 2.59
CA LEU A 88 11.72 6.68 2.74
C LEU A 88 12.96 6.97 1.89
N ALA A 89 13.93 6.05 1.86
CA ALA A 89 15.14 6.21 1.04
C ALA A 89 14.86 6.24 -0.47
N ALA A 90 13.87 5.47 -0.92
CA ALA A 90 13.48 5.39 -2.32
C ALA A 90 12.63 6.60 -2.76
N THR A 91 11.79 7.10 -1.87
CA THR A 91 10.71 8.02 -2.24
C THR A 91 10.90 9.46 -1.76
N MET A 92 11.83 9.72 -0.84
CA MET A 92 12.12 11.06 -0.35
C MET A 92 13.35 11.69 -1.05
N PRO A 93 13.38 13.04 -1.21
CA PRO A 93 12.29 13.99 -0.98
C PRO A 93 11.15 13.81 -2.00
N ALA A 94 9.90 13.75 -1.54
CA ALA A 94 8.77 13.34 -2.39
C ALA A 94 8.55 14.26 -3.60
N ALA A 95 8.78 15.57 -3.43
CA ALA A 95 8.63 16.56 -4.49
C ALA A 95 9.65 16.38 -5.64
N GLU A 96 10.78 15.71 -5.38
CA GLU A 96 11.88 15.53 -6.34
C GLU A 96 11.83 14.17 -7.05
N ARG A 97 11.34 13.13 -6.37
CA ARG A 97 11.30 11.76 -6.92
C ARG A 97 10.23 11.56 -7.99
N GLY A 98 9.15 12.35 -7.95
CA GLY A 98 8.01 12.18 -8.85
C GLY A 98 7.29 10.84 -8.61
N GLY A 99 6.50 10.41 -9.59
CA GLY A 99 5.67 9.19 -9.49
C GLY A 99 4.24 9.46 -9.04
N GLN A 100 3.44 8.40 -9.02
CA GLN A 100 2.06 8.48 -8.56
C GLN A 100 2.03 8.56 -7.03
N THR A 101 1.12 9.37 -6.51
CA THR A 101 0.86 9.52 -5.08
C THR A 101 -0.53 9.02 -4.72
N MET A 102 -0.70 8.65 -3.46
CA MET A 102 -1.98 8.29 -2.85
C MET A 102 -2.20 9.16 -1.62
N ASP A 103 -3.43 9.64 -1.44
CA ASP A 103 -3.80 10.36 -0.21
C ASP A 103 -3.73 9.40 0.97
N THR A 104 -2.92 9.75 1.95
CA THR A 104 -2.66 8.96 3.15
C THR A 104 -2.65 9.90 4.34
N GLY A 105 -3.71 9.91 5.14
CA GLY A 105 -3.82 10.80 6.29
C GLY A 105 -3.79 12.30 5.94
N GLY A 106 -4.25 12.69 4.74
CA GLY A 106 -4.23 14.07 4.27
C GLY A 106 -2.91 14.50 3.61
N HIS A 107 -1.99 13.55 3.38
CA HIS A 107 -0.74 13.77 2.67
C HIS A 107 -0.70 12.97 1.37
N ALA A 108 -0.29 13.62 0.27
CA ALA A 108 -0.05 12.95 -1.00
C ALA A 108 1.29 12.22 -0.98
N LEU A 109 1.28 10.97 -0.50
CA LEU A 109 2.49 10.17 -0.34
C LEU A 109 2.78 9.33 -1.60
N PRO A 110 4.05 9.19 -2.03
CA PRO A 110 4.40 8.26 -3.10
C PRO A 110 3.91 6.85 -2.81
N ARG A 111 3.43 6.15 -3.84
CA ARG A 111 3.05 4.74 -3.73
C ARG A 111 4.22 3.88 -3.26
N ASP A 112 3.93 2.83 -2.50
CA ASP A 112 4.93 1.87 -2.04
C ASP A 112 4.86 0.52 -2.75
N GLY A 113 5.76 -0.39 -2.38
CA GLY A 113 5.80 -1.73 -2.96
C GLY A 113 4.59 -2.60 -2.62
N ARG A 114 3.85 -2.34 -1.53
CA ARG A 114 2.58 -3.04 -1.22
C ARG A 114 1.51 -2.59 -2.20
N ASP A 115 1.38 -1.27 -2.41
CA ASP A 115 0.42 -0.70 -3.36
C ASP A 115 0.65 -1.26 -4.77
N LEU A 116 1.91 -1.32 -5.19
CA LEU A 116 2.30 -1.81 -6.52
C LEU A 116 2.07 -3.32 -6.65
N THR A 117 2.39 -4.08 -5.60
CA THR A 117 2.11 -5.52 -5.50
C THR A 117 0.61 -5.81 -5.61
N LEU A 118 -0.22 -5.14 -4.81
CA LEU A 118 -1.65 -5.36 -4.80
C LEU A 118 -2.32 -4.91 -6.10
N GLU A 119 -1.88 -3.81 -6.72
CA GLU A 119 -2.44 -3.40 -8.01
C GLU A 119 -2.04 -4.36 -9.12
N TYR A 120 -0.75 -4.62 -9.29
CA TYR A 120 -0.26 -5.27 -10.51
C TYR A 120 -0.24 -6.79 -10.40
N CYS A 121 0.12 -7.35 -9.25
CA CYS A 121 0.25 -8.80 -9.12
C CYS A 121 -1.11 -9.49 -8.98
N GLN A 122 -2.06 -8.89 -8.25
CA GLN A 122 -3.42 -9.44 -8.12
C GLN A 122 -4.25 -9.29 -9.42
N SER A 123 -3.81 -8.45 -10.37
CA SER A 123 -4.57 -8.21 -11.61
C SER A 123 -4.66 -9.43 -12.54
N CYS A 124 -3.68 -10.35 -12.48
CA CYS A 124 -3.58 -11.49 -13.39
C CYS A 124 -3.68 -12.86 -12.70
N HIS A 125 -3.31 -12.94 -11.42
CA HIS A 125 -3.38 -14.17 -10.63
C HIS A 125 -3.65 -13.85 -9.17
N ILE A 126 -4.13 -14.84 -8.41
CA ILE A 126 -4.37 -14.67 -6.98
C ILE A 126 -3.08 -14.21 -6.27
N ILE A 127 -3.20 -13.21 -5.40
CA ILE A 127 -2.06 -12.55 -4.75
C ILE A 127 -1.20 -13.52 -3.93
N THR A 128 -1.82 -14.60 -3.45
CA THR A 128 -1.17 -15.64 -2.65
C THR A 128 -0.13 -16.42 -3.44
N VAL A 129 -0.18 -16.43 -4.77
CA VAL A 129 0.92 -16.95 -5.61
C VAL A 129 2.17 -16.09 -5.47
N VAL A 130 2.07 -14.80 -5.14
CA VAL A 130 3.20 -13.88 -5.04
C VAL A 130 3.71 -13.77 -3.62
N VAL A 131 2.84 -13.42 -2.66
CA VAL A 131 3.27 -13.07 -1.29
C VAL A 131 3.79 -14.26 -0.48
N THR A 132 3.51 -15.49 -0.91
CA THR A 132 4.05 -16.71 -0.28
C THR A 132 5.43 -17.11 -0.82
N GLN A 133 5.93 -16.45 -1.87
CA GLN A 133 7.26 -16.73 -2.41
C GLN A 133 8.33 -16.01 -1.60
N ASP A 134 9.29 -16.77 -1.06
CA ASP A 134 10.56 -16.24 -0.55
C ASP A 134 11.61 -16.22 -1.67
N ARG A 135 12.00 -15.03 -2.12
CA ARG A 135 12.88 -14.84 -3.27
C ARG A 135 13.79 -13.65 -3.10
N SER A 136 15.00 -13.76 -3.67
CA SER A 136 15.93 -12.63 -3.73
C SER A 136 15.39 -11.48 -4.58
N ARG A 137 15.93 -10.29 -4.34
CA ARG A 137 15.63 -9.08 -5.10
C ARG A 137 15.81 -9.28 -6.61
N GLU A 138 16.91 -9.91 -7.02
CA GLU A 138 17.23 -10.18 -8.43
C GLU A 138 16.22 -11.13 -9.05
N ALA A 139 15.74 -12.11 -8.28
CA ALA A 139 14.72 -13.05 -8.73
C ALA A 139 13.36 -12.37 -8.92
N TRP A 140 13.00 -11.40 -8.06
CA TRP A 140 11.81 -10.57 -8.24
C TRP A 140 11.91 -9.66 -9.48
N LEU A 141 13.02 -8.93 -9.63
CA LEU A 141 13.28 -8.10 -10.81
C LEU A 141 13.26 -8.94 -12.09
N GLY A 142 13.87 -10.12 -12.09
CA GLY A 142 13.84 -11.07 -13.20
C GLY A 142 12.42 -11.54 -13.54
N THR A 143 11.53 -11.63 -12.56
CA THR A 143 10.12 -12.01 -12.78
C THR A 143 9.36 -10.94 -13.57
N MET A 144 9.54 -9.69 -13.20
CA MET A 144 8.92 -8.56 -13.90
C MET A 144 9.47 -8.38 -15.32
N ASN A 145 10.68 -8.87 -15.60
CA ASN A 145 11.30 -8.86 -16.93
C ASN A 145 10.90 -10.05 -17.82
N LYS A 146 10.08 -10.98 -17.34
CA LYS A 146 9.56 -12.07 -18.17
C LYS A 146 8.62 -11.51 -19.25
N PRO A 147 8.56 -12.11 -20.46
CA PRO A 147 7.65 -11.67 -21.53
C PRO A 147 6.18 -11.55 -21.12
N SER A 148 5.72 -12.32 -20.14
CA SER A 148 4.35 -12.24 -19.60
C SER A 148 4.08 -11.04 -18.70
N HIS A 149 5.10 -10.27 -18.28
CA HIS A 149 4.98 -9.16 -17.33
C HIS A 149 5.52 -7.83 -17.89
N VAL A 150 6.09 -7.81 -19.10
CA VAL A 150 6.65 -6.58 -19.69
C VAL A 150 5.57 -5.56 -20.09
N GLU A 151 4.32 -5.99 -20.26
CA GLU A 151 3.19 -5.09 -20.58
C GLU A 151 2.64 -4.36 -19.34
N ILE A 152 3.03 -4.77 -18.13
CA ILE A 152 2.69 -4.06 -16.90
C ILE A 152 3.41 -2.71 -16.92
N LYS A 153 2.62 -1.63 -16.90
CA LYS A 153 3.11 -0.26 -16.97
C LYS A 153 3.71 0.17 -15.64
N THR A 154 4.98 -0.16 -15.46
CA THR A 154 5.79 0.28 -14.32
C THR A 154 7.07 0.96 -14.78
N THR A 155 7.51 1.95 -14.03
CA THR A 155 8.85 2.53 -14.13
C THR A 155 9.89 1.57 -13.51
N GLN A 156 11.18 1.84 -13.73
CA GLN A 156 12.24 1.05 -13.08
C GLN A 156 12.26 1.24 -11.56
N ASP A 157 11.93 2.43 -11.09
CA ASP A 157 11.87 2.73 -9.66
C ASP A 157 10.68 2.02 -9.00
N GLU A 158 9.53 1.96 -9.66
CA GLU A 158 8.39 1.15 -9.18
C GLU A 158 8.73 -0.35 -9.16
N ARG A 159 9.45 -0.86 -10.16
CA ARG A 159 9.94 -2.25 -10.15
C ARG A 159 10.90 -2.50 -9.00
N ALA A 160 11.80 -1.56 -8.72
CA ALA A 160 12.70 -1.63 -7.58
C ALA A 160 11.91 -1.64 -6.25
N ALA A 161 10.98 -0.69 -6.07
CA ALA A 161 10.16 -0.59 -4.86
C ALA A 161 9.32 -1.85 -4.60
N LEU A 162 8.72 -2.42 -5.65
CA LEU A 162 7.98 -3.68 -5.56
C LEU A 162 8.90 -4.83 -5.13
N ALA A 163 10.07 -4.97 -5.76
CA ALA A 163 11.03 -6.03 -5.41
C ALA A 163 11.57 -5.87 -3.98
N ASP A 164 11.92 -4.66 -3.57
CA ASP A 164 12.43 -4.36 -2.23
C ASP A 164 11.38 -4.66 -1.15
N TYR A 165 10.12 -4.32 -1.40
CA TYR A 165 9.02 -4.68 -0.50
C TYR A 165 8.82 -6.19 -0.39
N LEU A 166 8.80 -6.93 -1.51
CA LEU A 166 8.58 -8.39 -1.50
C LEU A 166 9.76 -9.17 -0.91
N VAL A 167 10.97 -8.62 -0.89
CA VAL A 167 12.11 -9.21 -0.17
C VAL A 167 11.90 -9.12 1.34
N LEU A 168 11.31 -8.04 1.84
CA LEU A 168 11.10 -7.82 3.27
C LEU A 168 9.81 -8.44 3.80
N ASN A 169 8.74 -8.45 2.98
CA ASN A 169 7.38 -8.76 3.41
C ASN A 169 6.77 -9.97 2.68
N GLY A 170 7.50 -10.56 1.73
CA GLY A 170 7.13 -11.83 1.09
C GLY A 170 7.46 -13.04 1.96
N GLY A 171 7.33 -14.24 1.39
CA GLY A 171 7.57 -15.48 2.12
C GLY A 171 6.54 -15.77 3.21
N ILE A 172 5.34 -15.19 3.11
CA ILE A 172 4.25 -15.41 4.06
C ILE A 172 3.89 -16.90 4.08
N SER A 173 3.80 -17.50 5.27
CA SER A 173 3.39 -18.91 5.40
C SER A 173 1.95 -19.08 4.90
N ILE A 174 1.60 -20.18 4.21
CA ILE A 174 0.18 -20.37 3.82
C ILE A 174 -0.74 -20.35 5.03
N GLU A 175 -0.25 -20.78 6.19
CA GLU A 175 -1.00 -20.87 7.42
C GLU A 175 -1.51 -19.50 7.88
N ASP A 176 -0.75 -18.45 7.56
CA ASP A 176 -1.09 -17.05 7.83
C ASP A 176 -1.99 -16.46 6.72
N VAL A 177 -2.12 -17.15 5.58
CA VAL A 177 -3.04 -16.76 4.51
C VAL A 177 -4.47 -17.19 4.85
N PRO A 178 -5.49 -16.31 4.71
CA PRO A 178 -6.90 -16.68 4.86
C PRO A 178 -7.29 -17.85 3.96
N ILE A 179 -8.02 -18.83 4.51
CA ILE A 179 -8.31 -20.12 3.84
C ILE A 179 -9.01 -19.95 2.49
N ASP A 180 -9.87 -18.95 2.37
CA ASP A 180 -10.61 -18.56 1.19
C ASP A 180 -9.72 -17.94 0.09
N LEU A 181 -8.53 -17.45 0.46
CA LEU A 181 -7.53 -16.90 -0.45
C LEU A 181 -6.41 -17.89 -0.80
N ARG A 182 -6.39 -19.08 -0.20
CA ARG A 182 -5.42 -20.12 -0.56
C ARG A 182 -5.80 -20.74 -1.90
N ALA A 183 -4.86 -20.80 -2.84
CA ALA A 183 -5.09 -21.41 -4.15
C ALA A 183 -5.61 -22.85 -3.98
N GLY A 184 -6.84 -23.11 -4.43
CA GLY A 184 -7.49 -24.42 -4.32
C GLY A 184 -7.94 -24.86 -2.92
N GLY A 185 -7.97 -23.97 -1.93
CA GLY A 185 -8.40 -24.29 -0.55
C GLY A 185 -7.37 -25.08 0.26
N ALA A 186 -6.08 -24.95 -0.06
CA ALA A 186 -5.01 -25.75 0.55
C ALA A 186 -4.92 -25.57 2.08
N THR A 187 -4.98 -26.69 2.81
CA THR A 187 -4.61 -26.79 4.24
C THR A 187 -3.45 -27.77 4.32
N TYR A 188 -2.25 -27.34 4.68
CA TYR A 188 -1.17 -28.26 5.03
C TYR A 188 -0.90 -28.23 6.53
#